data_AF-A0A2U3KYF2-F1
#
_entry.id   AF-A0A2U3KYF2-F1
#
_cell.length_a   1.000
_cell.length_b   1.000
_cell.length_c   1.000
_cell.angle_alpha   90.00
_cell.angle_beta   90.00
_cell.angle_gamma   90.00
#
_symmetry.space_group_name_H-M   'P 1'
#
loop_
_entity.id
_entity.type
_entity.pdbx_description
1 polymer ?
#
loop_
_entity_poly.entity_id
_entity_poly.type
_entity_poly.pdbx_seq_one_letter_code
_entity_poly.pdbx_strand_id
1 'polypeptide(L)'
;MCGILPVVMLKDRLRSKPKESEPIMTHDLRIARVQKTLRWFEEDIPLLQMRVKDLSKERQESAKQFAAAVIRQTRAELEKLLREQPASETDPAEPPCEPAD
;
A
#
# COMPACT_ATOMS: atom_id res chain seq x y z
N MET A 1 11.17 -2.58 -35.67
CA MET A 1 10.02 -1.88 -35.08
C MET A 1 9.50 -2.75 -33.94
N CYS A 2 9.87 -2.48 -32.69
CA CYS A 2 9.41 -3.25 -31.55
C CYS A 2 8.31 -2.45 -30.86
N GLY A 3 7.09 -3.00 -30.88
CA GLY A 3 5.87 -2.36 -30.42
C GLY A 3 5.90 -2.08 -28.92
N ILE A 4 5.61 -0.83 -28.60
CA ILE A 4 5.34 -0.29 -27.27
C ILE A 4 4.06 -0.97 -26.76
N LEU A 5 4.14 -1.73 -25.66
CA LEU A 5 2.97 -1.93 -24.81
C LEU A 5 2.95 -0.79 -23.79
N PRO A 6 2.03 0.18 -23.91
CA PRO A 6 1.93 1.26 -22.94
C PRO A 6 1.32 0.72 -21.64
N VAL A 7 1.88 1.19 -20.51
CA VAL A 7 1.47 0.94 -19.11
C VAL A 7 0.01 1.38 -18.80
N VAL A 8 -0.79 1.72 -19.81
CA VAL A 8 -2.14 2.27 -19.68
C VAL A 8 -3.26 1.22 -19.71
N MET A 9 -2.97 -0.05 -20.01
CA MET A 9 -3.95 -1.15 -20.01
C MET A 9 -4.28 -1.68 -18.58
N LEU A 10 -4.40 -0.77 -17.61
CA LEU A 10 -5.02 -1.04 -16.30
C LEU A 10 -5.92 0.12 -15.86
N LYS A 11 -6.43 0.90 -16.82
CA LYS A 11 -7.20 2.13 -16.56
C LYS A 11 -8.62 2.14 -17.13
N ASP A 12 -9.16 0.99 -17.54
CA ASP A 12 -10.51 0.89 -18.13
C ASP A 12 -11.43 -0.12 -17.41
N ARG A 13 -11.58 0.01 -16.08
CA ARG A 13 -12.63 -0.72 -15.34
C ARG A 13 -13.24 0.05 -14.18
N LEU A 14 -13.40 1.37 -14.33
CA LEU A 14 -14.15 2.18 -13.37
C LEU A 14 -15.08 3.14 -14.14
N ARG A 15 -16.21 2.60 -14.62
CA ARG A 15 -17.38 3.41 -14.97
C ARG A 15 -18.56 2.98 -14.11
N SER A 16 -18.66 3.62 -12.95
CA SER A 16 -19.91 4.00 -12.27
C SER A 16 -19.55 4.89 -11.08
N LYS A 17 -19.81 6.20 -11.18
CA LYS A 17 -19.67 7.17 -10.09
C LYS A 17 -20.79 6.94 -9.05
N PRO A 18 -20.46 7.02 -7.76
CA PRO A 18 -21.19 7.89 -6.85
C PRO A 18 -20.29 9.03 -6.35
N LYS A 19 -20.93 10.01 -5.72
CA LYS A 19 -20.50 11.39 -5.49
C LYS A 19 -19.17 11.54 -4.75
N GLU A 20 -18.43 12.58 -5.16
CA GLU A 20 -17.16 13.03 -4.58
C GLU A 20 -17.31 13.41 -3.10
N SER A 21 -16.75 12.58 -2.23
CA SER A 21 -15.70 13.04 -1.33
C SER A 21 -14.42 12.35 -1.81
N GLU A 22 -13.36 13.11 -2.08
CA GLU A 22 -12.01 12.55 -2.30
C GLU A 22 -11.77 11.46 -1.26
N PRO A 23 -11.37 10.23 -1.62
CA PRO A 23 -11.28 9.17 -0.64
C PRO A 23 -10.12 9.52 0.28
N ILE A 24 -10.45 10.10 1.43
CA ILE A 24 -9.61 10.01 2.62
C ILE A 24 -9.30 8.52 2.72
N MET A 25 -8.05 8.15 2.43
CA MET A 25 -7.61 6.77 2.49
C MET A 25 -7.88 6.31 3.91
N THR A 26 -8.98 5.56 4.09
CA THR A 26 -9.32 5.06 5.40
C THR A 26 -8.18 4.18 5.88
N HIS A 27 -8.06 4.08 7.20
CA HIS A 27 -6.99 3.31 7.81
C HIS A 27 -6.91 1.87 7.24
N ASP A 28 -8.06 1.24 7.02
CA ASP A 28 -8.16 -0.08 6.41
C ASP A 28 -7.69 -0.11 4.94
N LEU A 29 -7.99 0.93 4.16
CA LEU A 29 -7.48 1.03 2.78
C LEU A 29 -5.95 1.16 2.77
N ARG A 30 -5.37 1.85 3.76
CA ARG A 30 -3.91 1.95 3.91
C ARG A 30 -3.30 0.58 4.26
N ILE A 31 -3.88 -0.13 5.24
CA ILE A 31 -3.46 -1.48 5.62
C ILE A 31 -3.53 -2.42 4.40
N ALA A 32 -4.66 -2.47 3.71
CA ALA A 32 -4.88 -3.37 2.58
C ALA A 32 -3.88 -3.12 1.44
N ARG A 33 -3.53 -1.85 1.19
CA ARG A 33 -2.49 -1.48 0.21
C ARG A 33 -1.12 -1.97 0.65
N VAL A 34 -0.71 -1.71 1.89
CA VAL A 34 0.62 -2.13 2.39
C VAL A 34 0.74 -3.65 2.39
N GLN A 35 -0.29 -4.37 2.83
CA GLN A 35 -0.34 -5.85 2.77
C GLN A 35 -0.20 -6.38 1.34
N LYS A 36 -0.91 -5.77 0.38
CA LYS A 36 -0.82 -6.17 -1.03
C LYS A 36 0.58 -5.95 -1.60
N THR A 37 1.17 -4.78 -1.34
CA THR A 37 2.53 -4.47 -1.79
C THR A 37 3.57 -5.40 -1.17
N LEU A 38 3.45 -5.69 0.13
CA LEU A 38 4.35 -6.62 0.82
C LEU A 38 4.32 -8.01 0.18
N ARG A 39 3.12 -8.53 -0.10
CA ARG A 39 2.94 -9.83 -0.76
C ARG A 39 3.64 -9.87 -2.11
N TRP A 40 3.48 -8.82 -2.93
CA TRP A 40 4.14 -8.74 -4.23
C TRP A 40 5.66 -8.75 -4.11
N PHE A 41 6.24 -8.03 -3.15
CA PHE A 41 7.69 -8.09 -2.94
C PHE A 41 8.18 -9.48 -2.55
N GLU A 42 7.42 -10.22 -1.75
CA GLU A 42 7.77 -11.57 -1.31
C GLU A 42 7.63 -12.58 -2.47
N GLU A 43 6.56 -12.48 -3.26
CA GLU A 43 6.33 -13.33 -4.44
C GLU A 43 7.32 -13.06 -5.58
N ASP A 44 7.81 -11.82 -5.72
CA ASP A 44 8.72 -11.41 -6.79
C ASP A 44 10.20 -11.73 -6.52
N ILE A 45 10.56 -12.30 -5.37
CA ILE A 45 11.96 -12.67 -5.07
C ILE A 45 12.59 -13.55 -6.16
N PRO A 46 11.92 -14.60 -6.70
CA PRO A 46 12.47 -15.41 -7.79
C PRO A 46 12.69 -14.59 -9.07
N LEU A 47 11.78 -13.64 -9.36
CA LEU A 47 11.92 -12.76 -10.52
C LEU A 47 13.13 -11.82 -10.35
N LEU A 48 13.35 -11.29 -9.15
CA LEU A 48 14.54 -10.51 -8.82
C LEU A 48 15.82 -11.33 -9.05
N GLN A 49 15.87 -12.57 -8.56
CA GLN A 49 17.02 -13.47 -8.74
C GLN A 49 17.34 -13.71 -10.22
N MET A 50 16.30 -13.92 -11.03
CA MET A 50 16.44 -14.08 -12.47
C MET A 50 16.97 -12.81 -13.14
N ARG A 51 16.49 -11.62 -12.74
CA ARG A 51 16.93 -10.33 -13.32
C ARG A 51 18.35 -9.94 -12.97
N VAL A 52 18.84 -10.31 -11.79
CA VAL A 52 20.18 -9.93 -11.35
C VAL A 52 21.26 -10.94 -11.76
N LYS A 53 20.88 -12.10 -12.31
CA LYS A 53 21.79 -13.23 -12.57
C LYS A 53 23.03 -12.85 -13.40
N ASP A 54 22.89 -11.90 -14.33
CA ASP A 54 23.94 -11.50 -15.27
C ASP A 54 24.75 -10.28 -14.76
N LEU A 55 24.44 -9.76 -13.57
CA LEU A 55 25.19 -8.66 -12.95
C LEU A 55 26.42 -9.20 -12.19
N SER A 56 27.37 -8.31 -11.89
CA SER A 56 28.49 -8.64 -11.00
C SER A 56 27.98 -9.06 -9.62
N LYS A 57 28.77 -9.89 -8.90
CA LYS A 57 28.43 -10.36 -7.56
C LYS A 57 28.10 -9.22 -6.60
N GLU A 58 28.87 -8.14 -6.65
CA GLU A 58 28.64 -6.94 -5.85
C GLU A 58 27.25 -6.33 -6.13
N ARG A 59 26.91 -6.13 -7.41
CA ARG A 59 25.60 -5.58 -7.81
C ARG A 59 24.44 -6.51 -7.47
N GLN A 60 24.64 -7.82 -7.60
CA GLN A 60 23.66 -8.81 -7.15
C GLN A 60 23.40 -8.69 -5.65
N GLU A 61 24.47 -8.58 -4.86
CA GLU A 61 24.40 -8.47 -3.42
C GLU A 61 23.71 -7.17 -3.00
N SER A 62 24.10 -6.03 -3.58
CA SER A 62 23.44 -4.75 -3.32
C SER A 62 21.95 -4.79 -3.66
N ALA A 63 21.55 -5.40 -4.79
CA ALA A 63 20.15 -5.51 -5.18
C ALA A 63 19.34 -6.40 -4.21
N LYS A 64 19.92 -7.52 -3.76
CA LYS A 64 19.29 -8.42 -2.78
C LYS A 64 19.14 -7.73 -1.42
N GLN A 65 20.18 -7.04 -0.96
CA GLN A 65 20.15 -6.29 0.30
C GLN A 65 19.13 -5.15 0.26
N PHE A 66 19.04 -4.44 -0.86
CA PHE A 66 18.04 -3.41 -1.06
C PHE A 66 16.62 -3.99 -1.00
N ALA A 67 16.34 -5.07 -1.74
CA ALA A 67 15.03 -5.73 -1.71
C ALA A 67 14.67 -6.21 -0.29
N ALA A 68 15.61 -6.81 0.43
CA ALA A 68 15.41 -7.22 1.82
C ALA A 68 15.12 -6.02 2.74
N ALA A 69 15.81 -4.89 2.55
CA ALA A 69 15.56 -3.67 3.32
C ALA A 69 14.15 -3.12 3.07
N VAL A 70 13.70 -3.09 1.82
CA VAL A 70 12.35 -2.62 1.45
C VAL A 70 11.27 -3.54 2.03
N ILE A 71 11.45 -4.86 1.97
CA ILE A 71 10.50 -5.82 2.59
C ILE A 71 10.42 -5.57 4.10
N ARG A 72 11.57 -5.45 4.79
CA ARG A 72 11.60 -5.18 6.24
C ARG A 72 10.90 -3.87 6.59
N GLN A 73 11.18 -2.80 5.85
CA GLN A 73 10.56 -1.50 6.09
C GLN A 73 9.04 -1.56 5.87
N THR A 74 8.59 -2.25 4.83
CA THR A 74 7.16 -2.42 4.52
C THR A 74 6.43 -3.20 5.61
N ARG A 75 7.08 -4.24 6.18
CA ARG A 75 6.55 -4.96 7.35
C ARG A 75 6.44 -4.06 8.58
N ALA A 76 7.47 -3.28 8.87
CA ALA A 76 7.44 -2.35 10.00
C ALA A 76 6.34 -1.29 9.86
N GLU A 77 6.10 -0.78 8.64
CA GLU A 77 4.99 0.13 8.37
C GLU A 77 3.63 -0.55 8.55
N LEU A 78 3.48 -1.80 8.10
CA LEU A 78 2.26 -2.57 8.32
C LEU A 78 1.99 -2.76 9.81
N GLU A 79 3.01 -3.12 10.59
CA GLU A 79 2.89 -3.28 12.05
C GLU A 79 2.49 -1.96 12.74
N LYS A 80 3.06 -0.84 12.29
CA LYS A 80 2.71 0.48 12.79
C LYS A 80 1.25 0.81 12.50
N LEU A 81 0.78 0.62 11.27
CA LEU A 81 -0.62 0.82 10.90
C LEU A 81 -1.54 -0.08 11.75
N LEU A 82 -1.23 -1.37 11.88
CA LEU A 82 -2.04 -2.27 12.71
C LEU A 82 -2.11 -1.84 14.19
N ARG A 83 -1.09 -1.17 14.71
CA ARG A 83 -1.09 -0.60 16.07
C ARG A 83 -1.88 0.70 16.16
N GLU A 84 -1.84 1.51 15.12
CA GLU A 84 -2.60 2.76 14.97
C GLU A 84 -4.07 2.45 14.64
N GLN A 85 -4.84 1.81 15.54
CA GLN A 85 -6.29 1.78 15.35
C GLN A 85 -6.81 3.23 15.26
N PRO A 86 -7.65 3.57 14.27
CA PRO A 86 -8.33 4.85 14.31
C PRO A 86 -9.14 4.82 15.60
N ALA A 87 -8.85 5.76 16.51
CA ALA A 87 -9.77 6.04 17.59
C ALA A 87 -11.11 6.27 16.90
N SER A 88 -12.04 5.34 17.07
CA SER A 88 -13.43 5.62 16.79
C SER A 88 -13.72 6.96 17.44
N GLU A 89 -14.37 7.82 16.70
CA GLU A 89 -15.03 9.01 17.18
C GLU A 89 -16.02 8.59 18.27
N THR A 90 -15.52 8.26 19.45
CA THR A 90 -16.26 8.32 20.69
C THR A 90 -16.27 9.79 21.01
N ASP A 91 -17.22 10.51 20.43
CA ASP A 91 -17.71 11.76 20.99
C ASP A 91 -18.28 11.44 22.38
N PRO A 92 -17.63 11.83 23.49
CA PRO A 92 -18.23 11.75 24.79
C PRO A 92 -18.76 13.16 25.12
N ALA A 93 -20.07 13.33 24.91
CA ALA A 93 -20.91 14.38 25.48
C ALA A 93 -21.00 15.72 24.73
N GLU A 94 -21.94 15.80 23.78
CA GLU A 94 -22.89 16.92 23.78
C GLU A 94 -24.20 16.41 24.41
N PRO A 95 -24.58 16.87 25.63
CA PRO A 95 -25.91 16.58 26.16
C PRO A 95 -26.98 17.20 25.25
N PRO A 96 -28.15 16.57 25.08
CA PRO A 96 -29.25 17.17 24.33
C PRO A 96 -29.63 18.49 25.01
N CYS A 97 -29.50 19.60 24.29
CA CYS A 97 -29.99 20.92 24.74
C CYS A 97 -31.48 20.80 25.09
N GLU A 98 -31.79 20.85 26.39
CA GLU A 98 -33.16 21.05 26.85
C GLU A 98 -33.56 22.50 26.54
N PRO A 99 -34.66 22.75 25.81
CA PRO A 99 -35.18 24.09 25.66
C PRO A 99 -35.78 24.54 27.00
N ALA A 100 -35.29 25.64 27.55
CA ALA A 100 -35.92 26.29 28.69
C ALA A 100 -37.31 26.82 28.29
N ASP A 101 -38.29 26.58 29.16
CA ASP A 101 -39.71 27.00 29.07
C ASP A 101 -39.88 28.50 28.75
#